data_AF-A0A838P4K5-F1
#
_entry.id   AF-A0A838P4K5-F1
#
_cell.length_a   1.000
_cell.length_b   1.000
_cell.length_c   1.000
_cell.angle_alpha   90.00
_cell.angle_beta   90.00
_cell.angle_gamma   90.00
#
_symmetry.space_group_name_H-M   'P 1'
#
loop_
_entity.id
_entity.type
_entity.pdbx_description
1 polymer ?
#
loop_
_entity_poly.entity_id
_entity_poly.type
_entity_poly.pdbx_seq_one_letter_code
_entity_poly.pdbx_strand_id
1 'polypeptide(L)'
;MVRAIDCADAVARLQDYFKRELTPELAQEVERHLQHCGGCFAHARFEENFLLMLETRARRDSCPSALRMRIVHTLRLDPERD
;
A
#
# COMPACT_ATOMS: atom_id res chain seq x y z
N MET A 1 24.64 -7.86 16.82
CA MET A 1 24.17 -8.56 15.61
C MET A 1 22.66 -8.43 15.55
N VAL A 2 22.15 -7.38 14.89
CA VAL A 2 20.72 -7.30 14.54
C VAL A 2 20.47 -8.42 13.54
N ARG A 3 19.55 -9.34 13.85
CA ARG A 3 19.15 -10.39 12.93
C ARG A 3 18.51 -9.71 11.73
N ALA A 4 19.25 -9.61 10.63
CA ALA A 4 18.70 -9.20 9.36
C ALA A 4 17.58 -10.20 9.04
N ILE A 5 16.36 -9.71 8.86
CA ILE A 5 15.29 -10.46 8.23
C ILE A 5 15.84 -11.04 6.92
N ASP A 6 15.67 -12.35 6.74
CA ASP A 6 16.09 -13.06 5.54
C ASP A 6 15.19 -12.69 4.36
N CYS A 7 15.67 -12.96 3.14
CA CYS A 7 14.88 -12.70 1.92
C CYS A 7 13.51 -13.40 1.98
N ALA A 8 13.43 -14.57 2.60
CA ALA A 8 12.18 -15.32 2.78
C ALA A 8 11.19 -14.59 3.72
N ASP A 9 11.67 -14.07 4.85
CA ASP A 9 10.85 -13.28 5.79
C ASP A 9 10.43 -11.94 5.18
N ALA A 10 11.32 -11.30 4.43
CA ALA A 10 11.03 -10.04 3.74
C ALA A 10 9.93 -10.22 2.69
N VAL A 11 9.99 -11.30 1.88
CA VAL A 11 8.95 -11.63 0.89
C VAL A 11 7.63 -12.04 1.56
N ALA A 12 7.68 -12.83 2.63
CA ALA A 12 6.48 -13.23 3.37
C ALA A 12 5.74 -12.03 3.96
N ARG A 13 6.48 -11.02 4.44
CA ARG A 13 5.92 -9.79 5.02
C ARG A 13 5.70 -8.67 4.02
N LEU A 14 6.10 -8.83 2.77
CA LEU A 14 5.99 -7.79 1.74
C LEU A 14 4.52 -7.42 1.49
N GLN A 15 3.64 -8.42 1.51
CA GLN A 15 2.18 -8.22 1.39
C GLN A 15 1.60 -7.43 2.57
N ASP A 16 1.97 -7.76 3.81
CA ASP A 16 1.52 -7.02 5.00
C ASP A 16 2.09 -5.59 5.03
N TYR A 17 3.29 -5.39 4.47
CA TYR A 17 3.88 -4.06 4.26
C TYR A 17 3.05 -3.23 3.29
N PHE A 18 2.66 -3.79 2.14
CA PHE A 18 1.78 -3.10 1.19
C PHE A 18 0.41 -2.77 1.78
N LYS A 19 -0.13 -3.63 2.64
CA LYS A 19 -1.41 -3.40 3.32
C LYS A 19 -1.31 -2.45 4.52
N ARG A 20 -0.10 -2.02 4.90
CA ARG A 20 0.19 -1.21 6.10
C ARG A 20 -0.30 -1.88 7.39
N GLU A 21 -0.33 -3.21 7.42
CA GLU A 21 -0.74 -4.02 8.57
C GLU A 21 0.45 -4.39 9.48
N LEU A 22 1.68 -4.05 9.07
CA LEU A 22 2.88 -4.25 9.88
C LEU A 22 3.04 -3.19 10.97
N THR A 23 3.68 -3.59 12.07
CA THR A 23 4.17 -2.65 13.07
C THR A 23 5.24 -1.74 12.45
N PRO A 24 5.35 -0.48 12.93
CA PRO A 24 6.30 0.49 12.38
C PRO A 24 7.76 0.03 12.52
N GLU A 25 8.12 -0.76 13.53
CA GLU A 25 9.47 -1.30 13.65
C GLU A 25 9.80 -2.30 12.54
N LEU A 26 8.87 -3.23 12.25
CA LEU A 26 9.06 -4.21 11.18
C LEU A 26 9.06 -3.56 9.80
N ALA A 27 8.22 -2.54 9.59
CA ALA A 27 8.21 -1.81 8.33
C ALA A 27 9.58 -1.18 8.02
N GLN A 28 10.24 -0.60 9.02
CA GLN A 28 11.60 -0.06 8.86
C GLN A 28 12.65 -1.15 8.60
N GLU A 29 12.52 -2.32 9.22
CA GLU A 29 13.43 -3.43 8.93
C GLU A 29 13.26 -3.92 7.48
N VAL A 30 12.01 -4.12 7.02
CA VAL A 30 11.71 -4.53 5.64
C VAL A 30 12.25 -3.51 4.65
N GLU A 31 12.04 -2.22 4.90
CA GLU A 31 12.58 -1.14 4.06
C GLU A 31 14.11 -1.18 3.98
N ARG A 32 14.79 -1.38 5.12
CA ARG A 32 16.25 -1.51 5.17
C ARG A 32 16.75 -2.74 4.39
N HIS A 33 16.00 -3.83 4.41
CA HIS A 33 16.31 -5.03 3.64
C HIS A 33 16.07 -4.81 2.14
N LEU A 34 14.98 -4.15 1.75
CA LEU A 34 14.68 -3.78 0.37
C LEU A 34 15.76 -2.87 -0.23
N GLN A 35 16.37 -1.99 0.57
CA GLN A 35 17.49 -1.15 0.13
C GLN A 35 18.79 -1.93 -0.12
N HIS A 36 19.01 -3.05 0.59
CA HIS A 36 20.24 -3.85 0.46
C HIS A 36 20.08 -5.04 -0.50
N CYS A 37 18.88 -5.58 -0.68
CA CYS A 37 18.62 -6.74 -1.52
C CYS A 37 17.89 -6.36 -2.81
N GLY A 38 18.63 -6.36 -3.92
CA GLY A 38 18.06 -6.08 -5.26
C GLY A 38 16.96 -7.05 -5.69
N GLY A 39 16.99 -8.30 -5.22
CA GLY A 39 15.95 -9.30 -5.51
C GLY A 39 14.61 -8.97 -4.82
N CYS A 40 14.66 -8.67 -3.52
CA CYS A 40 13.48 -8.24 -2.78
C CYS A 40 12.97 -6.87 -3.29
N PHE A 41 13.86 -5.95 -3.67
CA PHE A 41 13.48 -4.68 -4.29
C PHE A 41 12.72 -4.87 -5.59
N ALA A 42 13.17 -5.76 -6.48
CA ALA A 42 12.49 -6.04 -7.73
C ALA A 42 11.09 -6.65 -7.49
N HIS A 43 10.95 -7.53 -6.48
CA HIS A 43 9.66 -8.11 -6.09
C HIS A 43 8.70 -7.04 -5.55
N ALA A 44 9.19 -6.15 -4.68
CA ALA A 44 8.41 -5.03 -4.16
C ALA A 44 7.96 -4.09 -5.27
N ARG A 45 8.85 -3.74 -6.20
CA ARG A 45 8.50 -2.90 -7.36
C ARG A 45 7.47 -3.57 -8.28
N PHE A 46 7.55 -4.88 -8.45
CA PHE A 46 6.55 -5.63 -9.22
C PHE A 46 5.18 -5.57 -8.55
N GLU A 47 5.10 -5.82 -7.23
CA GLU A 47 3.85 -5.70 -6.47
C GLU A 47 3.28 -4.28 -6.48
N GLU A 48 4.11 -3.25 -6.31
CA GLU A 48 3.70 -1.85 -6.37
C GLU A 48 3.10 -1.51 -7.75
N ASN A 49 3.75 -1.92 -8.83
CA ASN A 49 3.23 -1.74 -10.19
C ASN A 49 1.95 -2.53 -10.43
N PHE A 50 1.83 -3.74 -9.87
CA PHE A 50 0.63 -4.56 -9.98
C PHE A 50 -0.55 -3.89 -9.26
N LEU A 51 -0.35 -3.36 -8.07
CA LEU A 51 -1.35 -2.59 -7.32
C LEU A 51 -1.73 -1.30 -8.07
N LEU A 52 -0.77 -0.57 -8.61
CA LEU A 52 -1.01 0.63 -9.42
C LEU A 52 -1.84 0.31 -10.68
N MET A 53 -1.53 -0.79 -11.35
CA MET A 53 -2.27 -1.27 -12.51
C MET A 53 -3.71 -1.67 -12.14
N LEU A 54 -3.89 -2.36 -11.02
CA LEU A 54 -5.20 -2.69 -10.46
C LEU A 54 -6.00 -1.42 -10.14
N GLU A 55 -5.39 -0.43 -9.45
CA GLU A 55 -6.04 0.83 -9.14
C GLU A 55 -6.41 1.59 -10.42
N THR A 56 -5.53 1.62 -11.42
CA THR A 56 -5.79 2.28 -12.70
C THR A 56 -6.96 1.63 -13.44
N ARG A 57 -7.07 0.29 -13.41
CA ARG A 57 -8.20 -0.44 -14.00
C ARG A 57 -9.48 -0.26 -13.19
N ALA A 58 -9.41 -0.34 -11.87
CA ALA A 58 -10.56 -0.08 -10.99
C ALA A 58 -11.08 1.35 -11.14
N ARG A 59 -10.19 2.33 -11.34
CA ARG A 59 -10.55 3.72 -11.65
C ARG A 59 -11.18 3.88 -13.03
N ARG A 60 -10.91 3.02 -14.00
CA ARG A 60 -11.58 3.09 -15.32
C ARG A 60 -13.07 2.76 -15.22
N ASP A 61 -13.46 1.89 -14.28
CA ASP A 61 -14.86 1.64 -13.90
C ASP A 61 -15.38 2.71 -12.92
N SER A 62 -15.02 3.97 -13.19
CA SER A 62 -15.29 5.09 -12.29
C SER A 62 -16.75 5.14 -11.90
N CYS A 63 -16.96 5.00 -10.58
CA CYS A 63 -18.17 5.29 -9.85
C CYS A 63 -19.01 6.37 -10.55
N PRO A 64 -20.30 6.10 -10.85
CA PRO A 64 -21.18 7.05 -11.52
C PRO A 64 -21.02 8.43 -10.91
N SER A 65 -20.79 9.45 -11.74
CA SER A 65 -20.56 10.83 -11.29
C SER A 65 -21.67 11.33 -10.33
N ALA A 66 -22.88 10.80 -10.46
CA ALA A 66 -24.01 11.01 -9.55
C ALA A 66 -23.76 10.53 -8.11
N LEU A 67 -23.14 9.36 -7.91
CA LEU A 67 -22.79 8.84 -6.58
C LEU A 67 -21.69 9.68 -5.93
N ARG A 68 -20.66 10.06 -6.72
CA ARG A 68 -19.59 10.96 -6.25
C ARG A 68 -20.15 12.33 -5.84
N MET A 69 -21.08 12.89 -6.62
CA MET A 69 -21.78 14.14 -6.28
C MET A 69 -22.56 14.03 -4.97
N ARG A 70 -23.29 12.92 -4.76
CA ARG A 70 -24.04 12.68 -3.51
C ARG A 70 -23.10 12.60 -2.30
N ILE A 71 -22.01 11.84 -2.40
CA ILE A 71 -21.02 11.71 -1.32
C ILE A 71 -20.41 13.07 -0.97
N VAL A 72 -20.00 13.86 -1.97
CA VAL A 72 -19.44 15.21 -1.74
C VAL A 72 -20.48 16.15 -1.16
N HIS A 73 -21.74 16.07 -1.59
CA HIS A 73 -22.82 16.89 -1.05
C HIS A 73 -23.08 16.52 0.42
N THR A 74 -23.18 15.24 0.76
CA THR A 74 -23.34 14.79 2.14
C THR A 74 -22.16 15.19 3.01
N LEU A 75 -20.91 15.03 2.55
CA LEU A 75 -19.72 15.49 3.30
C LEU A 75 -19.68 17.01 3.54
N ARG A 76 -20.23 17.81 2.60
CA ARG A 76 -20.30 19.28 2.76
C ARG A 76 -21.44 19.71 3.68
N LEU A 77 -22.44 18.87 3.83
CA LEU A 77 -23.60 19.09 4.70
C LEU A 77 -23.41 18.47 6.09
N ASP A 78 -22.24 17.91 6.39
CA ASP A 78 -21.88 17.36 7.68
C ASP A 78 -21.20 18.46 8.52
N PRO A 79 -21.93 19.15 9.42
CA PRO A 79 -21.38 20.25 10.23
C PRO A 79 -20.52 19.79 11.41
N GLU A 80 -20.27 18.47 11.58
CA GLU A 80 -19.58 17.91 12.75
C GLU A 80 -18.09 17.61 12.52
N ARG A 81 -17.46 18.31 11.56
CA ARG A 81 -15.99 18.34 11.40
C ARG A 81 -15.46 19.75 11.66
N ASP A 82 -15.71 20.25 12.88
CA ASP A 82 -14.89 21.28 13.55
C ASP A 82 -14.12 20.60 14.70
#